data_AF-A0A2U2X5Z2-F1
#
_entry.id   AF-A0A2U2X5Z2-F1
#
_cell.length_a   1.000
_cell.length_b   1.000
_cell.length_c   1.000
_cell.angle_alpha   90.00
_cell.angle_beta   90.00
_cell.angle_gamma   90.00
#
_symmetry.space_group_name_H-M   'P 1'
#
loop_
_entity.id
_entity.type
_entity.pdbx_description
1 polymer ?
#
loop_
_entity_poly.entity_id
_entity_poly.type
_entity_poly.pdbx_seq_one_letter_code
_entity_poly.pdbx_strand_id
1 'polypeptide(L)'
;MKSTKLIFMLALSLMIFNCSSDSSDDLKEEEEMNPGTTALTYDGDIRSIINNNCNQCHGSTPSNGAPFSLTTYAQVSGRVDRIIARTNSSTSPMPPSGQINSSLRAMIQQWKDDGLLEN
;
A
#
# COMPACT_ATOMS: atom_id res chain seq x y z
N MET A 1 -49.17 -24.38 -32.19
CA MET A 1 -48.29 -24.50 -30.99
C MET A 1 -47.70 -23.14 -30.66
N LYS A 2 -48.22 -22.51 -29.60
CA LYS A 2 -47.50 -21.66 -28.62
C LYS A 2 -46.47 -20.67 -29.17
N SER A 3 -46.93 -19.59 -29.83
CA SER A 3 -46.21 -18.33 -30.03
C SER A 3 -46.10 -17.52 -28.73
N THR A 4 -45.77 -18.20 -27.62
CA THR A 4 -45.83 -17.66 -26.24
C THR A 4 -44.49 -17.08 -25.77
N LYS A 5 -43.53 -16.85 -26.68
CA LYS A 5 -42.18 -16.38 -26.32
C LYS A 5 -41.79 -15.02 -26.89
N LEU A 6 -42.73 -14.27 -27.49
CA LEU A 6 -42.43 -12.98 -28.11
C LEU A 6 -42.95 -11.75 -27.35
N ILE A 7 -43.60 -11.92 -26.19
CA ILE A 7 -44.28 -10.80 -25.48
C ILE A 7 -43.77 -10.60 -24.05
N PHE A 8 -42.86 -11.44 -23.54
CA PHE A 8 -42.36 -11.36 -22.15
C PHE A 8 -40.85 -11.13 -22.05
N MET A 9 -40.28 -10.40 -23.02
CA MET A 9 -38.83 -10.17 -23.13
C MET A 9 -38.50 -8.70 -23.48
N LEU A 10 -39.33 -7.75 -23.04
CA LEU A 10 -39.03 -6.31 -23.17
C LEU A 10 -39.43 -5.47 -21.95
N ALA A 11 -39.81 -6.12 -20.85
CA ALA A 11 -40.30 -5.43 -19.65
C ALA A 11 -39.70 -6.05 -18.38
N LEU A 12 -38.38 -6.11 -18.28
CA LEU A 12 -37.70 -6.23 -16.98
C LEU A 12 -36.23 -5.84 -17.14
N SER A 13 -35.74 -5.05 -16.19
CA SER A 13 -34.33 -4.66 -16.04
C SER A 13 -33.87 -3.40 -16.81
N LEU A 14 -34.66 -2.33 -16.70
CA LEU A 14 -34.06 -1.07 -16.27
C LEU A 14 -33.89 -1.14 -14.74
N MET A 15 -32.78 -0.58 -14.26
CA MET A 15 -32.37 -0.45 -12.85
C MET A 15 -31.81 -1.72 -12.18
N ILE A 16 -30.49 -1.88 -12.24
CA ILE A 16 -29.66 -1.99 -11.03
C ILE A 16 -28.33 -1.28 -11.26
N PHE A 17 -28.33 -0.04 -10.80
CA PHE A 17 -27.18 0.82 -10.53
C PHE A 17 -26.25 0.18 -9.49
N ASN A 18 -24.96 0.49 -9.63
CA ASN A 18 -23.98 0.68 -8.55
C ASN A 18 -23.94 -0.38 -7.43
N CYS A 19 -23.14 -1.42 -7.64
CA CYS A 19 -22.46 -2.06 -6.51
C CYS A 19 -21.24 -1.21 -6.16
N SER A 20 -21.44 -0.14 -5.38
CA SER A 20 -20.34 0.43 -4.60
C SER A 20 -20.07 -0.57 -3.48
N SER A 21 -18.88 -1.15 -3.45
CA SER A 21 -18.46 -2.00 -2.33
C SER A 21 -18.25 -1.09 -1.13
N ASP A 22 -19.22 -1.10 -0.23
CA ASP A 22 -19.09 -0.59 1.13
C ASP A 22 -18.31 -1.65 1.93
N SER A 23 -17.08 -1.32 2.33
CA SER A 23 -16.35 -2.03 3.37
C SER A 23 -16.12 -1.03 4.48
N SER A 24 -17.13 -0.88 5.32
CA SER A 24 -17.02 -0.28 6.63
C SER A 24 -16.54 -1.36 7.63
N ASP A 25 -15.76 -0.92 8.62
CA ASP A 25 -15.05 -1.65 9.70
C ASP A 25 -13.57 -1.96 9.36
N ASP A 26 -12.57 -1.37 10.01
CA ASP A 26 -12.50 -0.95 11.41
C ASP A 26 -11.46 0.17 11.53
N LEU A 27 -11.91 1.43 11.65
CA LEU A 27 -11.05 2.60 11.86
C LEU A 27 -10.46 2.55 13.26
N LYS A 28 -9.35 1.82 13.42
CA LYS A 28 -8.37 2.20 14.43
C LYS A 28 -7.78 3.50 13.95
N GLU A 29 -8.30 4.60 14.48
CA GLU A 29 -7.71 5.94 14.56
C GLU A 29 -6.33 6.00 13.92
N GLU A 30 -6.31 6.01 12.58
CA GLU A 30 -5.15 6.40 11.82
C GLU A 30 -5.17 7.91 12.03
N GLU A 31 -4.31 8.37 12.95
CA GLU A 31 -4.04 9.80 13.13
C GLU A 31 -4.01 10.41 11.74
N GLU A 32 -4.94 11.33 11.48
CA GLU A 32 -5.03 12.05 10.22
C GLU A 32 -3.65 12.65 9.96
N MET A 33 -2.88 12.02 9.06
CA MET A 33 -1.67 12.61 8.51
C MET A 33 -2.11 13.83 7.74
N ASN A 34 -2.07 14.97 8.43
CA ASN A 34 -2.33 16.30 7.91
C ASN A 34 -1.61 16.47 6.56
N PRO A 35 -2.31 16.60 5.42
CA PRO A 35 -1.67 16.90 4.14
C PRO A 35 -1.34 18.39 4.10
N GLY A 36 -0.53 18.85 5.06
CA GLY A 36 -0.12 20.22 5.21
C GLY A 36 1.30 20.38 4.71
N THR A 37 1.51 20.46 3.39
CA THR A 37 2.67 21.05 2.68
C THR A 37 4.09 20.80 3.23
N THR A 38 4.29 19.81 4.10
CA THR A 38 5.52 19.56 4.82
C THR A 38 6.13 18.32 4.19
N ALA A 39 7.38 18.45 3.76
CA ALA A 39 8.13 17.34 3.20
C ALA A 39 8.18 16.18 4.21
N LEU A 40 8.06 14.96 3.71
CA LEU A 40 8.17 13.77 4.54
C LEU A 40 9.60 13.58 5.02
N THR A 41 9.74 13.04 6.22
CA THR A 41 11.03 12.77 6.86
C THR A 41 11.10 11.29 7.26
N TYR A 42 12.32 10.79 7.42
CA TYR A 42 12.49 9.42 7.87
C TYR A 42 11.96 9.22 9.28
N ASP A 43 12.34 10.12 10.20
CA ASP A 43 11.99 9.97 11.61
C ASP A 43 10.52 10.26 11.90
N GLY A 44 9.91 11.22 11.21
CA GLY A 44 8.49 11.55 11.34
C GLY A 44 7.58 10.53 10.67
N ASP A 45 7.92 10.09 9.46
CA ASP A 45 6.92 9.45 8.59
C ASP A 45 7.32 8.02 8.19
N ILE A 46 8.57 7.81 7.76
CA ILE A 46 8.96 6.55 7.10
C ILE A 46 9.38 5.46 8.09
N ARG A 47 9.98 5.82 9.23
CA ARG A 47 10.51 4.86 10.22
C ARG A 47 9.43 3.92 10.72
N SER A 48 8.23 4.42 10.99
CA SER A 48 7.09 3.60 11.44
C SER A 48 6.64 2.61 10.35
N ILE A 49 6.60 3.04 9.09
CA ILE A 49 6.27 2.19 7.94
C ILE A 49 7.26 1.03 7.83
N ILE A 50 8.57 1.32 7.90
CA ILE A 50 9.63 0.30 7.81
C ILE A 50 9.57 -0.67 8.98
N ASN A 51 9.38 -0.16 10.21
CA ASN A 51 9.26 -0.99 11.41
C ASN A 51 8.10 -1.98 11.31
N ASN A 52 6.94 -1.51 10.87
CA ASN A 52 5.71 -2.31 10.86
C ASN A 52 5.63 -3.28 9.68
N ASN A 53 6.24 -2.94 8.54
CA ASN A 53 6.04 -3.69 7.29
C ASN A 53 7.30 -4.41 6.77
N CYS A 54 8.49 -4.10 7.27
CA CYS A 54 9.74 -4.64 6.73
C CYS A 54 10.57 -5.39 7.78
N ASN A 55 10.60 -4.91 9.02
CA ASN A 55 11.60 -5.34 10.01
C ASN A 55 11.36 -6.75 10.59
N GLN A 56 10.23 -7.38 10.32
CA GLN A 56 10.05 -8.80 10.65
C GLN A 56 11.08 -9.69 9.95
N CYS A 57 11.45 -9.35 8.71
CA CYS A 57 12.49 -10.04 7.93
C CYS A 57 13.77 -9.21 7.84
N HIS A 58 13.65 -7.89 7.71
CA HIS A 58 14.77 -6.97 7.55
C HIS A 58 15.19 -6.28 8.87
N GLY A 59 15.01 -6.95 10.01
CA GLY A 59 15.41 -6.43 11.32
C GLY A 59 16.93 -6.35 11.52
N SER A 60 17.37 -6.03 12.74
CA SER A 60 18.81 -5.92 13.07
C SER A 60 19.59 -7.20 12.75
N THR A 61 18.96 -8.35 12.96
CA THR A 61 19.39 -9.64 12.40
C THR A 61 18.41 -10.02 11.28
N PRO A 62 18.84 -10.04 10.02
CA PRO A 62 17.97 -10.44 8.92
C PRO A 62 17.50 -11.89 9.06
N SER A 63 16.26 -12.16 8.67
CA SER A 63 15.63 -13.47 8.75
C SER A 63 14.77 -13.74 7.51
N ASN A 64 14.25 -14.95 7.36
CA ASN A 64 13.32 -15.33 6.29
C ASN A 64 13.83 -15.00 4.87
N GLY A 65 15.14 -15.14 4.65
CA GLY A 65 15.78 -14.90 3.35
C GLY A 65 16.09 -13.42 3.05
N ALA A 66 15.86 -12.50 3.99
CA ALA A 66 16.36 -11.14 3.88
C ALA A 66 17.90 -11.10 3.93
N PRO A 67 18.59 -10.47 2.97
CA PRO A 67 20.05 -10.45 2.94
C PRO A 67 20.67 -9.26 3.70
N PHE A 68 19.86 -8.34 4.23
CA PHE A 68 20.31 -7.12 4.90
C PHE A 68 19.25 -6.56 5.86
N SER A 69 19.71 -5.68 6.74
CA SER A 69 18.89 -4.93 7.71
C SER A 69 18.38 -3.62 7.13
N LEU A 70 17.22 -3.15 7.62
CA LEU A 70 16.56 -1.89 7.31
C LEU A 70 16.15 -1.12 8.59
N THR A 71 16.93 -1.22 9.66
CA THR A 71 16.61 -0.62 10.96
C THR A 71 17.12 0.81 11.17
N THR A 72 17.83 1.36 10.18
CA THR A 72 18.42 2.71 10.25
C THR A 72 18.11 3.52 8.99
N TYR A 73 18.13 4.85 9.11
CA TYR A 73 17.99 5.79 8.00
C TYR A 73 18.89 5.40 6.83
N ALA A 74 20.21 5.30 7.06
CA ALA A 74 21.19 5.02 6.00
C ALA A 74 20.94 3.70 5.26
N GLN A 75 20.43 2.68 5.96
CA GLN A 75 20.09 1.40 5.33
C GLN A 75 18.87 1.50 4.43
N VAL A 76 17.86 2.27 4.85
CA VAL A 76 16.59 2.49 4.14
C VAL A 76 16.81 3.45 2.97
N SER A 77 17.36 4.64 3.21
CA SER A 77 17.63 5.66 2.19
C SER A 77 18.57 5.12 1.10
N GLY A 78 19.64 4.42 1.49
CA GLY A 78 20.57 3.78 0.55
C GLY A 78 19.97 2.64 -0.30
N ARG A 79 18.73 2.20 -0.01
CA ARG A 79 18.03 1.13 -0.74
C ARG A 79 16.64 1.53 -1.23
N VAL A 80 16.28 2.80 -1.11
CA VAL A 80 14.90 3.28 -1.35
C VAL A 80 14.38 2.89 -2.73
N ASP A 81 15.21 2.96 -3.77
CA ASP A 81 14.84 2.54 -5.13
C ASP A 81 14.45 1.07 -5.21
N ARG A 82 15.23 0.20 -4.54
CA ARG A 82 14.94 -1.23 -4.51
C ARG A 82 13.73 -1.53 -3.65
N ILE A 83 13.52 -0.79 -2.56
CA ILE A 83 12.33 -0.89 -1.71
C ILE A 83 11.10 -0.56 -2.56
N ILE A 84 11.06 0.60 -3.22
CA ILE A 84 9.96 1.04 -4.10
C ILE A 84 9.71 0.02 -5.21
N ALA A 85 10.76 -0.49 -5.86
CA ALA A 85 10.61 -1.48 -6.93
C ALA A 85 9.99 -2.80 -6.43
N ARG A 86 10.37 -3.26 -5.23
CA ARG A 86 9.87 -4.52 -4.67
C ARG A 86 8.47 -4.36 -4.09
N THR A 87 8.15 -3.25 -3.44
CA THR A 87 6.79 -3.02 -2.90
C THR A 87 5.76 -2.81 -4.00
N ASN A 88 6.15 -2.29 -5.17
CA ASN A 88 5.26 -2.15 -6.33
C ASN A 88 5.25 -3.37 -7.28
N SER A 89 6.05 -4.40 -7.02
CA SER A 89 6.05 -5.60 -7.87
C SER A 89 4.82 -6.47 -7.60
N SER A 90 4.10 -6.86 -8.65
CA SER A 90 2.99 -7.83 -8.56
C SER A 90 3.47 -9.29 -8.62
N THR A 91 4.65 -9.54 -9.20
CA THR A 91 5.22 -10.88 -9.40
C THR A 91 6.26 -11.27 -8.36
N SER A 92 6.88 -10.29 -7.71
CA SER A 92 7.86 -10.50 -6.64
C SER A 92 7.73 -9.43 -5.55
N PRO A 93 6.56 -9.32 -4.90
CA PRO A 93 6.31 -8.30 -3.89
C PRO A 93 7.22 -8.48 -2.67
N MET A 94 7.41 -7.39 -1.94
CA MET A 94 7.87 -7.43 -0.56
C MET A 94 6.82 -6.76 0.33
N PRO A 95 6.30 -7.46 1.37
CA PRO A 95 6.63 -8.83 1.75
C PRO A 95 6.18 -9.89 0.72
N PRO A 96 6.71 -11.14 0.77
CA PRO A 96 6.32 -12.19 -0.18
C PRO A 96 4.84 -12.56 -0.14
N SER A 97 4.14 -12.25 0.94
CA SER A 97 2.70 -12.44 1.11
C SER A 97 1.85 -11.52 0.24
N GLY A 98 2.41 -10.42 -0.29
CA GLY A 98 1.68 -9.46 -1.10
C GLY A 98 2.24 -8.05 -0.97
N GLN A 99 1.72 -7.15 -1.80
CA GLN A 99 2.08 -5.73 -1.71
C GLN A 99 1.52 -5.13 -0.43
N ILE A 100 2.32 -4.28 0.24
CA ILE A 100 1.83 -3.44 1.34
C ILE A 100 0.80 -2.42 0.83
N ASN A 101 0.06 -1.78 1.73
CA ASN A 101 -0.95 -0.77 1.39
C ASN A 101 -0.40 0.31 0.42
N SER A 102 -1.18 0.68 -0.59
CA SER A 102 -0.78 1.63 -1.64
C SER A 102 -0.45 3.03 -1.13
N SER A 103 -1.13 3.50 -0.07
CA SER A 103 -0.83 4.77 0.59
C SER A 103 0.58 4.75 1.20
N LEU A 104 0.95 3.66 1.88
CA LEU A 104 2.29 3.50 2.44
C LEU A 104 3.38 3.48 1.35
N ARG A 105 3.10 2.83 0.21
CA ARG A 105 4.02 2.85 -0.94
C ARG A 105 4.18 4.27 -1.51
N ALA A 106 3.08 5.02 -1.58
CA ALA A 106 3.09 6.41 -2.03
C ALA A 106 3.90 7.31 -1.09
N MET A 107 3.81 7.12 0.23
CA MET A 107 4.65 7.87 1.19
C MET A 107 6.14 7.59 1.02
N ILE A 108 6.55 6.33 0.81
CA ILE A 108 7.96 6.01 0.55
C ILE A 108 8.46 6.66 -0.76
N GLN A 109 7.61 6.71 -1.78
CA GLN A 109 7.90 7.40 -3.04
C GLN A 109 8.00 8.92 -2.82
N GLN A 110 7.04 9.52 -2.12
CA GLN A 110 7.04 10.95 -1.83
C GLN A 110 8.27 11.36 -1.01
N TRP A 111 8.65 10.58 0.01
CA TRP A 111 9.87 10.83 0.79
C TRP A 111 11.15 10.79 -0.07
N LYS A 112 11.20 9.91 -1.08
CA LYS A 112 12.28 9.93 -2.06
C LYS A 112 12.26 11.21 -2.88
N ASP A 113 11.08 11.62 -3.35
CA ASP A 113 10.90 12.82 -4.17
C ASP A 113 11.20 14.10 -3.38
N ASP A 114 10.97 14.09 -2.06
CA ASP A 114 11.31 15.15 -1.10
C ASP A 114 12.81 15.22 -0.77
N GLY A 115 13.62 14.30 -1.29
CA GLY A 115 15.07 14.32 -1.14
C GLY A 115 15.62 13.46 0.00
N LEU A 116 14.85 12.46 0.46
CA LEU A 116 15.26 11.51 1.51
C LEU A 116 15.63 12.20 2.83
N LEU A 117 14.83 13.16 3.27
CA LEU A 117 15.09 13.90 4.50
C LEU A 117 15.11 12.98 5.72
N GLU A 118 16.08 13.12 6.61
CA GLU A 118 16.14 12.31 7.83
C GLU A 118 15.21 12.87 8.92
N ASN A 119 15.19 14.20 9.09
CA ASN A 119 14.44 14.96 10.10
C ASN A 119 13.76 16.18 9.51
#